data_AF-A0A1U7HNU7-F1
#
_entry.id   AF-A0A1U7HNU7-F1
#
_cell.length_a   1.000
_cell.length_b   1.000
_cell.length_c   1.000
_cell.angle_alpha   90.00
_cell.angle_beta   90.00
_cell.angle_gamma   90.00
#
_symmetry.space_group_name_H-M   'P 1'
#
loop_
_entity.id
_entity.type
_entity.pdbx_description
1 polymer ?
#
loop_
_entity_poly.entity_id
_entity_poly.type
_entity_poly.pdbx_seq_one_letter_code
_entity_poly.pdbx_strand_id
1 'polypeptide(L)'
;MSISLGFEIRKKLSEGQKDFKNMDLKMVYLERVDLSHTNLEESDLSYANLKGVNLSCANLKGAYLERANLTDANLIAANLKGANLQKACLIGANLRNAELDEVDLSGARLSGANLHEALWTRIYYDNDTEFGAEFDLNLLKDKKTYNLDLFSEQQITIEKILRQLNVVYKSAKYYLGNKLATKYLHDSKPNLDWLKGFEIDRNGEIIFTGALIEHVGSIETKLMEKLTEKWIADFTKNCALIIPHFSCPLDREQDK
;
A
#
# COMPACT_ATOMS: atom_id res chain seq x y z
N MET A 1 19.88 23.38 17.54
CA MET A 1 20.48 22.15 18.10
C MET A 1 20.75 21.12 17.01
N SER A 2 19.80 20.80 16.12
CA SER A 2 20.00 19.71 15.15
C SER A 2 21.02 19.96 14.02
N ILE A 3 21.29 21.21 13.63
CA ILE A 3 22.39 21.56 12.70
C ILE A 3 23.76 21.20 13.31
N SER A 4 23.93 21.46 14.61
CA SER A 4 25.17 21.13 15.32
C SER A 4 25.40 19.62 15.39
N LEU A 5 24.34 18.86 15.64
CA LEU A 5 24.39 17.40 15.67
C LEU A 5 24.74 16.82 14.30
N GLY A 6 24.16 17.35 13.22
CA GLY A 6 24.49 16.93 11.85
C GLY A 6 25.98 17.15 11.51
N PHE A 7 26.58 18.23 11.99
CA PHE A 7 28.02 18.48 11.82
C PHE A 7 28.86 17.46 12.61
N GLU A 8 28.48 17.15 13.84
CA GLU A 8 29.17 16.16 14.67
C GLU A 8 29.19 14.78 14.02
N ILE A 9 28.05 14.33 13.48
CA ILE A 9 27.95 13.04 12.78
C ILE A 9 28.84 13.02 11.53
N ARG A 10 28.84 14.11 10.74
CA ARG A 10 29.73 14.23 9.56
C ARG A 10 31.20 14.16 9.95
N LYS A 11 31.58 14.78 11.08
CA LYS A 11 32.94 14.71 11.60
C LYS A 11 33.30 13.28 12.04
N LYS A 12 32.46 12.64 12.85
CA LYS A 12 32.64 11.24 13.27
C LYS A 12 32.80 10.29 12.07
N LEU A 13 31.98 10.47 11.03
CA LEU A 13 32.11 9.72 9.78
C LEU A 13 33.46 9.95 9.08
N SER A 14 33.96 11.19 9.04
CA SER A 14 35.27 11.51 8.46
C SER A 14 36.44 10.89 9.24
N GLU A 15 36.23 10.62 10.53
CA GLU A 15 37.17 9.91 11.41
C GLU A 15 37.03 8.38 11.31
N GLY A 16 36.14 7.88 10.42
CA GLY A 16 35.92 6.47 10.19
C GLY A 16 34.96 5.80 11.18
N GLN A 17 34.33 6.58 12.07
CA GLN A 17 33.31 6.03 12.98
C GLN A 17 32.09 5.58 12.17
N LYS A 18 31.70 4.33 12.37
CA LYS A 18 30.53 3.72 11.74
C LYS A 18 29.46 3.28 12.74
N ASP A 19 29.76 3.32 14.04
CA ASP A 19 28.82 2.93 15.09
C ASP A 19 28.14 4.16 15.70
N PHE A 20 26.82 4.20 15.50
CA PHE A 20 25.90 5.24 15.96
C PHE A 20 24.65 4.63 16.61
N LYS A 21 24.73 3.36 17.06
CA LYS A 21 23.63 2.66 17.72
C LYS A 21 23.08 3.44 18.92
N ASN A 22 21.77 3.36 19.13
CA ASN A 22 21.04 4.00 20.25
C ASN A 22 21.21 5.53 20.34
N MET A 23 21.61 6.20 19.25
CA MET A 23 21.79 7.64 19.29
C MET A 23 20.47 8.38 19.09
N ASP A 24 20.29 9.48 19.82
CA ASP A 24 19.27 10.48 19.51
C ASP A 24 19.76 11.35 18.36
N LEU A 25 19.16 11.14 17.18
CA LEU A 25 19.41 11.84 15.92
C LEU A 25 18.14 12.53 15.43
N LYS A 26 17.20 12.83 16.33
CA LYS A 26 15.90 13.40 15.99
C LYS A 26 16.08 14.76 15.31
N MET A 27 15.32 15.00 14.22
CA MET A 27 15.39 16.23 13.44
C MET A 27 16.77 16.57 12.84
N VAL A 28 17.70 15.61 12.77
CA VAL A 28 19.05 15.84 12.21
C VAL A 28 18.98 16.14 10.70
N TYR A 29 19.93 16.94 10.22
CA TYR A 29 20.08 17.26 8.79
C TYR A 29 21.26 16.51 8.18
N LEU A 30 21.00 15.36 7.57
CA LEU A 30 22.00 14.49 6.94
C LEU A 30 21.69 14.26 5.45
N GLU A 31 21.06 15.24 4.80
CA GLU A 31 20.85 15.21 3.34
C GLU A 31 22.18 14.93 2.62
N ARG A 32 22.12 13.94 1.72
CA ARG A 32 23.21 13.46 0.87
C ARG A 32 24.48 13.03 1.62
N VAL A 33 24.37 12.60 2.88
CA VAL A 33 25.48 12.02 3.64
C VAL A 33 25.69 10.56 3.23
N ASP A 34 26.94 10.12 3.27
CA ASP A 34 27.28 8.70 3.18
C ASP A 34 27.26 8.03 4.56
N LEU A 35 26.15 7.37 4.86
CA LEU A 35 25.93 6.49 6.01
C LEU A 35 25.98 5.01 5.60
N SER A 36 26.61 4.68 4.48
CA SER A 36 26.76 3.27 4.09
C SER A 36 27.54 2.49 5.15
N HIS A 37 27.11 1.25 5.37
CA HIS A 37 27.69 0.33 6.34
C HIS A 37 27.71 0.83 7.80
N THR A 38 26.95 1.86 8.15
CA THR A 38 26.87 2.32 9.54
C THR A 38 25.92 1.46 10.36
N ASN A 39 26.19 1.36 11.66
CA ASN A 39 25.28 0.82 12.65
C ASN A 39 24.44 1.96 13.25
N LEU A 40 23.14 1.95 12.97
CA LEU A 40 22.11 2.87 13.44
C LEU A 40 20.99 2.11 14.16
N GLU A 41 21.27 0.89 14.64
CA GLU A 41 20.33 0.07 15.39
C GLU A 41 19.72 0.88 16.53
N GLU A 42 18.39 0.80 16.69
CA GLU A 42 17.62 1.44 17.76
C GLU A 42 17.83 2.97 17.90
N SER A 43 18.38 3.63 16.88
CA SER A 43 18.62 5.07 16.90
C SER A 43 17.35 5.84 16.57
N ASP A 44 17.16 7.02 17.18
CA ASP A 44 16.02 7.90 16.89
C ASP A 44 16.38 8.88 15.78
N LEU A 45 15.91 8.61 14.56
CA LEU A 45 16.01 9.46 13.37
C LEU A 45 14.65 10.10 13.02
N SER A 46 13.71 10.15 13.96
CA SER A 46 12.39 10.71 13.71
C SER A 46 12.51 12.16 13.27
N TYR A 47 11.69 12.58 12.30
CA TYR A 47 11.69 13.92 11.71
C TYR A 47 13.03 14.34 11.05
N ALA A 48 13.99 13.44 10.86
CA ALA A 48 15.28 13.76 10.25
C ALA A 48 15.13 14.09 8.75
N ASN A 49 15.93 15.03 8.25
CA ASN A 49 16.10 15.24 6.82
C ASN A 49 17.24 14.34 6.32
N LEU A 50 16.86 13.23 5.69
CA LEU A 50 17.73 12.19 5.14
C LEU A 50 17.60 12.11 3.61
N LYS A 51 17.18 13.19 2.95
CA LYS A 51 16.99 13.22 1.50
C LYS A 51 18.29 12.83 0.78
N GLY A 52 18.20 11.90 -0.17
CA GLY A 52 19.32 11.43 -0.97
C GLY A 52 20.48 10.83 -0.16
N VAL A 53 20.25 10.45 1.10
CA VAL A 53 21.28 9.83 1.95
C VAL A 53 21.67 8.46 1.37
N ASN A 54 22.93 8.07 1.52
CA ASN A 54 23.36 6.71 1.24
C ASN A 54 23.37 5.89 2.52
N LEU A 55 22.43 4.97 2.66
CA LEU A 55 22.28 4.01 3.77
C LEU A 55 22.45 2.56 3.28
N SER A 56 23.13 2.35 2.13
CA SER A 56 23.34 1.00 1.61
C SER A 56 24.09 0.13 2.62
N CYS A 57 23.60 -1.09 2.84
CA CYS A 57 24.15 -2.05 3.82
C CYS A 57 24.20 -1.52 5.27
N ALA A 58 23.47 -0.46 5.61
CA ALA A 58 23.39 0.04 6.99
C ALA A 58 22.53 -0.88 7.86
N ASN A 59 22.85 -0.97 9.15
CA ASN A 59 22.01 -1.63 10.15
C ASN A 59 21.09 -0.61 10.80
N LEU A 60 19.80 -0.63 10.45
CA LEU A 60 18.72 0.23 10.96
C LEU A 60 17.70 -0.59 11.77
N LYS A 61 18.08 -1.78 12.25
CA LYS A 61 17.19 -2.65 13.02
C LYS A 61 16.60 -1.89 14.21
N GLY A 62 15.28 -1.89 14.34
CA GLY A 62 14.57 -1.19 15.42
C GLY A 62 14.71 0.33 15.43
N ALA A 63 15.27 0.95 14.38
CA ALA A 63 15.43 2.41 14.33
C ALA A 63 14.08 3.13 14.25
N TYR A 64 13.99 4.31 14.86
CA TYR A 64 12.83 5.17 14.76
C TYR A 64 13.02 6.18 13.64
N LEU A 65 12.19 6.12 12.61
CA LEU A 65 12.22 6.95 11.41
C LEU A 65 10.85 7.64 11.19
N GLU A 66 10.06 7.82 12.26
CA GLU A 66 8.75 8.45 12.17
C GLU A 66 8.88 9.83 11.49
N ARG A 67 8.13 10.05 10.41
CA ARG A 67 8.14 11.31 9.63
C ARG A 67 9.51 11.71 9.08
N ALA A 68 10.48 10.80 8.99
CA ALA A 68 11.75 11.08 8.36
C ALA A 68 11.58 11.33 6.85
N ASN A 69 12.37 12.25 6.29
CA ASN A 69 12.44 12.46 4.86
C ASN A 69 13.56 11.61 4.25
N LEU A 70 13.20 10.49 3.63
CA LEU A 70 14.07 9.55 2.91
C LEU A 70 13.89 9.64 1.38
N THR A 71 13.41 10.78 0.87
CA THR A 71 13.21 10.98 -0.58
C THR A 71 14.53 10.73 -1.31
N ASP A 72 14.51 9.93 -2.38
CA ASP A 72 15.68 9.54 -3.19
C ASP A 72 16.82 8.84 -2.40
N ALA A 73 16.57 8.35 -1.18
CA ALA A 73 17.58 7.68 -0.37
C ALA A 73 18.00 6.31 -0.98
N ASN A 74 19.27 5.96 -0.83
CA ASN A 74 19.77 4.63 -1.18
C ASN A 74 19.79 3.72 0.06
N LEU A 75 18.91 2.73 0.10
CA LEU A 75 18.74 1.75 1.18
C LEU A 75 19.02 0.31 0.70
N ILE A 76 19.77 0.14 -0.39
CA ILE A 76 20.09 -1.19 -0.94
C ILE A 76 20.71 -2.07 0.15
N ALA A 77 20.16 -3.27 0.33
CA ALA A 77 20.62 -4.25 1.31
C ALA A 77 20.71 -3.73 2.77
N ALA A 78 19.98 -2.67 3.11
CA ALA A 78 19.90 -2.19 4.48
C ALA A 78 19.06 -3.15 5.33
N ASN A 79 19.45 -3.33 6.59
CA ASN A 79 18.65 -4.08 7.56
C ASN A 79 17.73 -3.13 8.31
N LEU A 80 16.43 -3.13 8.00
CA LEU A 80 15.42 -2.30 8.67
C LEU A 80 14.51 -3.13 9.59
N LYS A 81 14.88 -4.37 9.95
CA LYS A 81 13.99 -5.24 10.73
C LYS A 81 13.45 -4.55 11.99
N GLY A 82 12.13 -4.50 12.16
CA GLY A 82 11.47 -3.87 13.30
C GLY A 82 11.54 -2.33 13.33
N ALA A 83 12.01 -1.67 12.27
CA ALA A 83 12.09 -0.21 12.23
C ALA A 83 10.70 0.45 12.13
N ASN A 84 10.55 1.60 12.76
CA ASN A 84 9.34 2.42 12.68
C ASN A 84 9.51 3.48 11.58
N LEU A 85 8.83 3.31 10.45
CA LEU A 85 8.80 4.23 9.31
C LEU A 85 7.45 4.95 9.19
N GLN A 86 6.67 5.05 10.27
CA GLN A 86 5.37 5.69 10.24
C GLN A 86 5.46 7.10 9.66
N LYS A 87 4.62 7.42 8.68
CA LYS A 87 4.54 8.74 8.02
C LYS A 87 5.85 9.22 7.39
N ALA A 88 6.83 8.32 7.18
CA ALA A 88 8.08 8.65 6.50
C ALA A 88 7.85 8.87 4.99
N CYS A 89 8.67 9.72 4.38
CA CYS A 89 8.64 9.96 2.93
C CYS A 89 9.77 9.19 2.25
N LEU A 90 9.45 8.10 1.56
CA LEU A 90 10.38 7.23 0.81
C LEU A 90 10.21 7.36 -0.71
N ILE A 91 9.69 8.50 -1.19
CA ILE A 91 9.48 8.74 -2.62
C ILE A 91 10.81 8.58 -3.37
N GLY A 92 10.82 7.73 -4.41
CA GLY A 92 12.03 7.46 -5.20
C GLY A 92 13.16 6.71 -4.48
N ALA A 93 12.96 6.27 -3.23
CA ALA A 93 14.00 5.56 -2.48
C ALA A 93 14.30 4.19 -3.09
N ASN A 94 15.57 3.77 -3.03
CA ASN A 94 16.00 2.46 -3.52
C ASN A 94 16.20 1.47 -2.36
N LEU A 95 15.26 0.54 -2.19
CA LEU A 95 15.20 -0.47 -1.13
C LEU A 95 15.50 -1.88 -1.66
N ARG A 96 16.17 -1.99 -2.81
CA ARG A 96 16.48 -3.30 -3.40
C ARG A 96 17.26 -4.18 -2.39
N ASN A 97 16.85 -5.44 -2.22
CA ASN A 97 17.45 -6.38 -1.27
C ASN A 97 17.40 -5.94 0.22
N ALA A 98 16.66 -4.89 0.58
CA ALA A 98 16.55 -4.47 1.97
C ALA A 98 15.75 -5.48 2.81
N GLU A 99 16.09 -5.62 4.10
CA GLU A 99 15.33 -6.44 5.04
C GLU A 99 14.29 -5.59 5.75
N LEU A 100 13.01 -5.83 5.47
CA LEU A 100 11.86 -5.04 5.96
C LEU A 100 10.95 -5.85 6.89
N ASP A 101 11.43 -6.93 7.50
CA ASP A 101 10.60 -7.73 8.41
C ASP A 101 10.18 -6.92 9.65
N GLU A 102 8.92 -6.98 10.07
CA GLU A 102 8.39 -6.25 11.23
C GLU A 102 8.46 -4.72 11.13
N VAL A 103 8.65 -4.16 9.92
CA VAL A 103 8.70 -2.71 9.72
C VAL A 103 7.31 -2.10 9.73
N ASP A 104 7.13 -0.96 10.40
CA ASP A 104 5.89 -0.19 10.36
C ASP A 104 5.94 0.95 9.34
N LEU A 105 5.16 0.85 8.28
CA LEU A 105 5.00 1.82 7.18
C LEU A 105 3.70 2.63 7.26
N SER A 106 2.99 2.62 8.39
CA SER A 106 1.68 3.29 8.51
C SER A 106 1.79 4.79 8.17
N GLY A 107 1.07 5.25 7.14
CA GLY A 107 1.09 6.61 6.61
C GLY A 107 2.32 6.96 5.77
N ALA A 108 3.23 6.01 5.52
CA ALA A 108 4.44 6.25 4.75
C ALA A 108 4.15 6.44 3.26
N ARG A 109 4.98 7.23 2.58
CA ARG A 109 4.84 7.51 1.14
C ARG A 109 5.95 6.87 0.33
N LEU A 110 5.63 5.86 -0.48
CA LEU A 110 6.55 5.02 -1.24
C LEU A 110 6.38 5.15 -2.76
N SER A 111 5.78 6.23 -3.26
CA SER A 111 5.64 6.47 -4.70
C SER A 111 7.00 6.43 -5.42
N GLY A 112 7.15 5.55 -6.41
CA GLY A 112 8.40 5.36 -7.15
C GLY A 112 9.53 4.68 -6.37
N ALA A 113 9.29 4.16 -5.16
CA ALA A 113 10.30 3.42 -4.41
C ALA A 113 10.59 2.06 -5.07
N ASN A 114 11.86 1.69 -5.16
CA ASN A 114 12.27 0.40 -5.72
C ASN A 114 12.42 -0.65 -4.61
N LEU A 115 11.49 -1.60 -4.56
CA LEU A 115 11.48 -2.69 -3.56
C LEU A 115 11.83 -4.06 -4.17
N HIS A 116 12.47 -4.09 -5.34
CA HIS A 116 12.85 -5.34 -5.99
C HIS A 116 13.70 -6.23 -5.06
N GLU A 117 13.38 -7.51 -4.94
CA GLU A 117 14.08 -8.47 -4.06
C GLU A 117 14.10 -8.10 -2.57
N ALA A 118 13.33 -7.11 -2.12
CA ALA A 118 13.24 -6.77 -0.70
C ALA A 118 12.65 -7.93 0.12
N LEU A 119 13.21 -8.16 1.30
CA LEU A 119 12.81 -9.20 2.24
C LEU A 119 11.89 -8.62 3.31
N TRP A 120 10.60 -8.49 3.01
CA TRP A 120 9.55 -8.31 4.03
C TRP A 120 8.97 -9.66 4.42
N THR A 121 8.64 -9.92 5.68
CA THR A 121 7.66 -10.97 6.02
C THR A 121 6.49 -10.49 6.85
N ARG A 122 6.70 -9.49 7.71
CA ARG A 122 5.70 -8.94 8.62
C ARG A 122 5.67 -7.41 8.62
N ILE A 123 5.45 -6.76 7.47
CA ILE A 123 5.32 -5.29 7.50
C ILE A 123 3.99 -4.87 8.14
N TYR A 124 3.95 -3.66 8.68
CA TYR A 124 2.74 -2.96 9.04
C TYR A 124 2.52 -1.77 8.13
N TYR A 125 1.28 -1.45 7.82
CA TYR A 125 0.89 -0.30 7.02
C TYR A 125 -0.58 0.04 7.35
N ASP A 126 -1.04 1.22 6.93
CA ASP A 126 -2.40 1.71 7.15
C ASP A 126 -3.00 2.20 5.81
N ASN A 127 -4.21 2.77 5.85
CA ASN A 127 -4.86 3.31 4.65
C ASN A 127 -4.23 4.60 4.11
N ASP A 128 -3.42 5.27 4.93
CA ASP A 128 -2.68 6.48 4.55
C ASP A 128 -1.33 6.12 3.90
N THR A 129 -0.91 4.84 3.94
CA THR A 129 0.31 4.38 3.28
C THR A 129 0.16 4.42 1.75
N GLU A 130 0.97 5.26 1.10
CA GLU A 130 0.97 5.41 -0.36
C GLU A 130 2.01 4.46 -0.99
N PHE A 131 1.59 3.32 -1.51
CA PHE A 131 2.44 2.51 -2.38
C PHE A 131 2.46 3.07 -3.81
N GLY A 132 3.63 3.04 -4.48
CA GLY A 132 3.72 3.41 -5.89
C GLY A 132 2.94 2.45 -6.80
N ALA A 133 2.48 2.93 -7.96
CA ALA A 133 1.71 2.13 -8.92
C ALA A 133 2.49 0.91 -9.45
N GLU A 134 3.82 1.00 -9.43
CA GLU A 134 4.75 -0.07 -9.83
C GLU A 134 4.83 -1.20 -8.80
N PHE A 135 4.31 -0.99 -7.59
CA PHE A 135 4.41 -1.95 -6.52
C PHE A 135 3.30 -2.99 -6.62
N ASP A 136 3.67 -4.20 -7.05
CA ASP A 136 2.74 -5.33 -7.06
C ASP A 136 2.49 -5.82 -5.63
N LEU A 137 1.39 -5.34 -5.04
CA LEU A 137 0.90 -5.77 -3.74
C LEU A 137 0.62 -7.28 -3.67
N ASN A 138 0.50 -7.98 -4.81
CA ASN A 138 0.39 -9.44 -4.83
C ASN A 138 1.64 -10.13 -4.29
N LEU A 139 2.81 -9.45 -4.30
CA LEU A 139 4.06 -9.92 -3.69
C LEU A 139 4.03 -9.94 -2.15
N LEU A 140 3.02 -9.31 -1.53
CA LEU A 140 2.80 -9.36 -0.08
C LEU A 140 1.97 -10.59 0.35
N LYS A 141 1.31 -11.29 -0.58
CA LYS A 141 0.36 -12.38 -0.28
C LYS A 141 1.02 -13.62 0.36
N ASP A 142 2.29 -13.86 0.07
CA ASP A 142 3.02 -15.05 0.58
C ASP A 142 3.64 -14.83 1.97
N LYS A 143 3.50 -13.63 2.54
CA LYS A 143 4.37 -13.17 3.62
C LYS A 143 3.51 -12.46 4.67
N LYS A 144 3.37 -13.09 5.85
CA LYS A 144 2.51 -12.73 7.01
C LYS A 144 2.53 -11.23 7.41
N THR A 145 1.87 -10.38 6.64
CA THR A 145 1.88 -8.92 6.78
C THR A 145 0.71 -8.45 7.66
N TYR A 146 0.89 -7.42 8.49
CA TYR A 146 -0.07 -6.97 9.52
C TYR A 146 -0.47 -5.49 9.36
N ASN A 147 -1.63 -5.20 8.77
CA ASN A 147 -2.10 -3.80 8.72
C ASN A 147 -2.65 -3.35 10.10
N LEU A 148 -2.21 -2.18 10.58
CA LEU A 148 -2.46 -1.68 11.96
C LEU A 148 -3.84 -1.02 12.16
N ASP A 149 -4.63 -0.80 11.10
CA ASP A 149 -5.94 -0.12 11.16
C ASP A 149 -7.11 -1.00 11.64
N LEU A 150 -6.85 -2.17 12.24
CA LEU A 150 -7.86 -3.17 12.59
C LEU A 150 -8.78 -2.83 13.80
N PHE A 151 -8.80 -1.59 14.27
CA PHE A 151 -9.70 -1.16 15.37
C PHE A 151 -10.49 0.12 15.04
N SER A 152 -11.45 0.05 14.10
CA SER A 152 -12.80 0.69 14.22
C SER A 152 -13.68 0.55 12.96
N GLU A 153 -14.77 -0.23 13.14
CA GLU A 153 -16.15 -0.18 12.58
C GLU A 153 -16.50 -0.26 11.05
N GLN A 154 -17.43 -1.20 10.77
CA GLN A 154 -18.17 -1.63 9.56
C GLN A 154 -17.43 -2.45 8.45
N GLN A 155 -17.66 -3.78 8.47
CA GLN A 155 -17.24 -4.73 7.43
C GLN A 155 -18.26 -4.85 6.27
N ILE A 156 -17.77 -4.84 5.03
CA ILE A 156 -18.46 -5.19 3.77
C ILE A 156 -18.17 -6.64 3.39
N THR A 157 -19.22 -7.43 3.19
CA THR A 157 -19.13 -8.86 2.87
C THR A 157 -19.25 -9.10 1.35
N ILE A 158 -18.75 -10.26 0.89
CA ILE A 158 -18.91 -10.72 -0.51
C ILE A 158 -20.39 -10.76 -0.91
N GLU A 159 -21.28 -11.10 0.02
CA GLU A 159 -22.73 -11.08 -0.20
C GLU A 159 -23.27 -9.69 -0.55
N LYS A 160 -22.78 -8.63 0.13
CA LYS A 160 -23.18 -7.24 -0.17
C LYS A 160 -22.74 -6.83 -1.58
N ILE A 161 -21.53 -7.21 -1.97
CA ILE A 161 -20.97 -6.95 -3.31
C ILE A 161 -21.76 -7.68 -4.39
N LEU A 162 -22.04 -8.98 -4.18
CA LEU A 162 -22.87 -9.77 -5.09
C LEU A 162 -24.25 -9.15 -5.26
N ARG A 163 -24.86 -8.67 -4.18
CA ARG A 163 -26.18 -8.00 -4.24
C ARG A 163 -26.14 -6.74 -5.09
N GLN A 164 -25.15 -5.87 -4.88
CA GLN A 164 -25.01 -4.62 -5.65
C GLN A 164 -24.75 -4.89 -7.13
N LEU A 165 -23.79 -5.75 -7.45
CA LEU A 165 -23.46 -6.11 -8.84
C LEU A 165 -24.65 -6.74 -9.56
N ASN A 166 -25.37 -7.67 -8.93
CA ASN A 166 -26.52 -8.33 -9.55
C ASN A 166 -27.67 -7.36 -9.85
N VAL A 167 -27.89 -6.33 -9.03
CA VAL A 167 -28.92 -5.31 -9.28
C VAL A 167 -28.61 -4.52 -10.56
N VAL A 168 -27.36 -4.03 -10.70
CA VAL A 168 -26.95 -3.24 -11.87
C VAL A 168 -26.89 -4.13 -13.12
N TYR A 169 -26.35 -5.34 -12.98
CA TYR A 169 -26.23 -6.29 -14.07
C TYR A 169 -27.59 -6.77 -14.61
N LYS A 170 -28.58 -7.02 -13.74
CA LYS A 170 -29.95 -7.38 -14.15
C LYS A 170 -30.60 -6.25 -14.95
N SER A 171 -30.36 -5.00 -14.56
CA SER A 171 -30.83 -3.82 -15.29
C SER A 171 -30.18 -3.73 -16.67
N ALA A 172 -28.86 -3.91 -16.76
CA ALA A 172 -28.16 -3.92 -18.04
C ALA A 172 -28.63 -5.04 -18.97
N LYS A 173 -28.87 -6.26 -18.44
CA LYS A 173 -29.41 -7.39 -19.23
C LYS A 173 -30.78 -7.07 -19.84
N TYR A 174 -31.65 -6.40 -19.09
CA TYR A 174 -32.98 -6.05 -19.57
C TYR A 174 -32.94 -5.11 -20.79
N TYR A 175 -32.04 -4.11 -20.78
CA TYR A 175 -31.98 -3.11 -21.84
C TYR A 175 -31.01 -3.44 -22.98
N LEU A 176 -29.87 -4.10 -22.70
CA LEU A 176 -28.81 -4.39 -23.67
C LEU A 176 -28.82 -5.85 -24.17
N GLY A 177 -29.58 -6.72 -23.51
CA GLY A 177 -29.54 -8.16 -23.73
C GLY A 177 -28.30 -8.84 -23.12
N ASN A 178 -28.42 -10.16 -22.92
CA ASN A 178 -27.44 -10.95 -22.17
C ASN A 178 -26.01 -10.86 -22.73
N LYS A 179 -25.85 -11.00 -24.05
CA LYS A 179 -24.54 -11.07 -24.70
C LYS A 179 -23.71 -9.81 -24.47
N LEU A 180 -24.34 -8.64 -24.56
CA LEU A 180 -23.63 -7.37 -24.44
C LEU A 180 -23.40 -6.97 -22.98
N ALA A 181 -24.38 -7.22 -22.11
CA ALA A 181 -24.25 -7.01 -20.67
C ALA A 181 -23.10 -7.85 -20.09
N THR A 182 -22.98 -9.13 -20.45
CA THR A 182 -21.87 -9.99 -20.01
C THR A 182 -20.51 -9.45 -20.49
N LYS A 183 -20.43 -9.03 -21.76
CA LYS A 183 -19.19 -8.48 -22.31
C LYS A 183 -18.74 -7.23 -21.54
N TYR A 184 -19.63 -6.26 -21.34
CA TYR A 184 -19.28 -5.03 -20.60
C TYR A 184 -18.95 -5.29 -19.14
N LEU A 185 -19.62 -6.24 -18.48
CA LEU A 185 -19.29 -6.62 -17.11
C LEU A 185 -17.88 -7.19 -17.01
N HIS A 186 -17.48 -8.04 -17.97
CA HIS A 186 -16.14 -8.59 -18.05
C HIS A 186 -15.09 -7.52 -18.39
N ASP A 187 -15.35 -6.69 -19.40
CA ASP A 187 -14.42 -5.64 -19.86
C ASP A 187 -14.18 -4.54 -18.81
N SER A 188 -15.15 -4.32 -17.91
CA SER A 188 -15.04 -3.36 -16.80
C SER A 188 -14.44 -3.96 -15.52
N LYS A 189 -14.23 -5.28 -15.48
CA LYS A 189 -13.75 -5.98 -14.28
C LYS A 189 -12.27 -5.64 -14.03
N PRO A 190 -11.92 -5.11 -12.85
CA PRO A 190 -10.52 -4.87 -12.50
C PRO A 190 -9.69 -6.16 -12.57
N ASN A 191 -8.46 -6.06 -13.10
CA ASN A 191 -7.56 -7.20 -13.27
C ASN A 191 -6.91 -7.59 -11.92
N LEU A 192 -7.66 -8.30 -11.08
CA LEU A 192 -7.20 -8.81 -9.78
C LEU A 192 -7.58 -10.28 -9.63
N ASP A 193 -6.69 -11.07 -9.02
CA ASP A 193 -6.84 -12.52 -8.96
C ASP A 193 -8.07 -12.98 -8.18
N TRP A 194 -8.39 -12.35 -7.04
CA TRP A 194 -9.56 -12.75 -6.25
C TRP A 194 -10.89 -12.41 -6.94
N LEU A 195 -10.91 -11.33 -7.73
CA LEU A 195 -12.08 -10.96 -8.54
C LEU A 195 -12.39 -12.04 -9.56
N LYS A 196 -11.41 -12.84 -10.02
CA LYS A 196 -11.65 -13.95 -10.97
C LYS A 196 -12.71 -14.93 -10.46
N GLY A 197 -12.88 -15.07 -9.14
CA GLY A 197 -13.94 -15.88 -8.54
C GLY A 197 -15.37 -15.36 -8.78
N PHE A 198 -15.56 -14.11 -9.24
CA PHE A 198 -16.88 -13.62 -9.66
C PHE A 198 -17.20 -14.09 -11.08
N GLU A 199 -18.18 -14.97 -11.20
CA GLU A 199 -18.58 -15.64 -12.44
C GLU A 199 -20.09 -15.51 -12.66
N ILE A 200 -20.56 -15.75 -13.88
CA ILE A 200 -21.99 -15.81 -14.19
C ILE A 200 -22.42 -17.26 -14.24
N ASP A 201 -23.41 -17.63 -13.43
CA ASP A 201 -23.94 -18.98 -13.38
C ASP A 201 -24.85 -19.31 -14.58
N ARG A 202 -25.37 -20.53 -14.62
CA ARG A 202 -26.26 -21.00 -15.69
C ARG A 202 -27.61 -20.27 -15.73
N ASN A 203 -28.03 -19.66 -14.63
CA ASN A 203 -29.25 -18.86 -14.53
C ASN A 203 -29.00 -17.40 -14.94
N GLY A 204 -27.74 -17.04 -15.20
CA GLY A 204 -27.33 -15.71 -15.61
C GLY A 204 -27.23 -14.73 -14.44
N GLU A 205 -26.99 -15.22 -13.22
CA GLU A 205 -26.70 -14.43 -12.01
C GLU A 205 -25.20 -14.42 -11.74
N ILE A 206 -24.70 -13.32 -11.17
CA ILE A 206 -23.32 -13.22 -10.73
C ILE A 206 -23.18 -13.96 -9.40
N ILE A 207 -22.27 -14.92 -9.34
CA ILE A 207 -21.93 -15.72 -8.17
C ILE A 207 -20.45 -15.57 -7.84
N PHE A 208 -20.05 -16.00 -6.64
CA PHE A 208 -18.66 -16.12 -6.25
C PHE A 208 -18.27 -17.59 -6.06
N THR A 209 -17.28 -18.07 -6.80
CA THR A 209 -16.80 -19.46 -6.81
C THR A 209 -15.41 -19.63 -6.16
N GLY A 210 -14.81 -18.53 -5.68
CA GLY A 210 -13.54 -18.56 -4.96
C GLY A 210 -13.66 -19.15 -3.55
N ALA A 211 -12.54 -19.57 -2.97
CA ALA A 211 -12.50 -19.98 -1.57
C ALA A 211 -12.87 -18.78 -0.68
N LEU A 212 -14.00 -18.88 0.02
CA LEU A 212 -14.38 -17.97 1.09
C LEU A 212 -13.37 -18.15 2.22
N ILE A 213 -12.41 -17.23 2.35
CA ILE A 213 -11.67 -17.12 3.61
C ILE A 213 -12.67 -16.48 4.57
N GLU A 214 -13.17 -17.27 5.53
CA GLU A 214 -14.30 -16.92 6.42
C GLU A 214 -14.07 -15.66 7.29
N HIS A 215 -12.94 -14.97 7.15
CA HIS A 215 -12.70 -13.66 7.72
C HIS A 215 -12.13 -12.71 6.67
N VAL A 216 -13.03 -12.06 5.93
CA VAL A 216 -12.71 -10.87 5.14
C VAL A 216 -12.40 -9.73 6.12
N GLY A 217 -11.13 -9.35 6.28
CA GLY A 217 -10.72 -8.30 7.23
C GLY A 217 -11.30 -6.93 6.84
N SER A 218 -11.50 -6.00 7.79
CA SER A 218 -12.12 -4.69 7.55
C SER A 218 -11.40 -3.81 6.48
N ILE A 219 -10.09 -3.97 6.29
CA ILE A 219 -9.33 -3.30 5.22
C ILE A 219 -9.62 -3.90 3.84
N GLU A 220 -9.80 -5.22 3.77
CA GLU A 220 -10.34 -5.85 2.56
C GLU A 220 -11.70 -5.23 2.28
N THR A 221 -12.53 -5.00 3.29
CA THR A 221 -13.88 -4.49 3.04
C THR A 221 -13.99 -3.11 2.38
N LYS A 222 -13.14 -2.12 2.73
CA LYS A 222 -13.14 -0.79 2.08
C LYS A 222 -12.44 -0.79 0.71
N LEU A 223 -11.38 -1.57 0.53
CA LEU A 223 -10.74 -1.75 -0.78
C LEU A 223 -11.67 -2.51 -1.73
N MET A 224 -12.35 -3.53 -1.23
CA MET A 224 -13.39 -4.28 -1.94
C MET A 224 -14.55 -3.34 -2.28
N GLU A 225 -14.99 -2.46 -1.38
CA GLU A 225 -15.99 -1.43 -1.68
C GLU A 225 -15.54 -0.51 -2.81
N LYS A 226 -14.39 0.15 -2.68
CA LYS A 226 -13.90 1.10 -3.69
C LYS A 226 -13.63 0.44 -5.04
N LEU A 227 -13.13 -0.79 -5.06
CA LEU A 227 -12.95 -1.56 -6.29
C LEU A 227 -14.28 -2.02 -6.88
N THR A 228 -15.26 -2.36 -6.04
CA THR A 228 -16.62 -2.70 -6.48
C THR A 228 -17.33 -1.47 -7.02
N GLU A 229 -17.24 -0.32 -6.35
CA GLU A 229 -17.76 0.97 -6.81
C GLU A 229 -17.14 1.36 -8.14
N LYS A 230 -15.81 1.24 -8.26
CA LYS A 230 -15.11 1.49 -9.53
C LYS A 230 -15.56 0.53 -10.64
N TRP A 231 -15.67 -0.76 -10.33
CA TRP A 231 -16.16 -1.76 -11.29
C TRP A 231 -17.59 -1.44 -11.75
N ILE A 232 -18.48 -1.13 -10.80
CA ILE A 232 -19.87 -0.75 -11.10
C ILE A 232 -19.92 0.55 -11.90
N ALA A 233 -19.09 1.56 -11.58
CA ALA A 233 -19.03 2.82 -12.29
C ALA A 233 -18.53 2.63 -13.74
N ASP A 234 -17.44 1.88 -13.93
CA ASP A 234 -16.89 1.58 -15.25
C ASP A 234 -17.87 0.72 -16.08
N PHE A 235 -18.54 -0.23 -15.44
CA PHE A 235 -19.60 -1.03 -16.08
C PHE A 235 -20.78 -0.15 -16.53
N THR A 236 -21.25 0.73 -15.64
CA THR A 236 -22.35 1.66 -15.91
C THR A 236 -21.98 2.61 -17.05
N LYS A 237 -20.76 3.14 -17.06
CA LYS A 237 -20.22 3.98 -18.13
C LYS A 237 -20.18 3.25 -19.47
N ASN A 238 -19.76 1.98 -19.49
CA ASN A 238 -19.77 1.17 -20.71
C ASN A 238 -21.20 0.91 -21.22
N CYS A 239 -22.16 0.66 -20.32
CA CYS A 239 -23.57 0.54 -20.68
C CYS A 239 -24.14 1.87 -21.21
N ALA A 240 -23.69 2.99 -20.66
CA ALA A 240 -24.15 4.33 -21.04
C ALA A 240 -23.74 4.76 -22.46
N LEU A 241 -22.76 4.08 -23.07
CA LEU A 241 -22.39 4.27 -24.48
C LEU A 241 -23.54 3.97 -25.44
N ILE A 242 -24.46 3.09 -25.06
CA ILE A 242 -25.64 2.73 -25.86
C ILE A 242 -26.93 3.27 -25.24
N ILE A 243 -26.98 3.41 -23.91
CA ILE A 243 -28.15 3.92 -23.19
C ILE A 243 -27.75 5.22 -22.47
N PRO A 244 -28.02 6.40 -23.06
CA PRO A 244 -27.47 7.69 -22.58
C PRO A 244 -27.81 8.08 -21.12
N HIS A 245 -28.72 7.36 -20.46
CA HIS A 245 -29.19 7.63 -19.10
C HIS A 245 -29.08 6.41 -18.17
N PHE A 246 -28.22 5.44 -18.47
CA PHE A 246 -27.96 4.33 -17.57
C PHE A 246 -27.19 4.84 -16.33
N SER A 247 -27.90 5.11 -15.23
CA SER A 247 -27.37 5.67 -13.98
C SER A 247 -27.13 4.60 -12.91
N CYS A 248 -26.04 4.73 -12.15
CA CYS A 248 -25.68 3.82 -11.06
C CYS A 248 -26.71 3.93 -9.92
N PRO A 249 -27.32 2.82 -9.44
CA PRO A 249 -28.24 2.87 -8.30
C PRO A 249 -27.61 3.34 -6.99
N LEU A 250 -26.27 3.29 -6.86
CA LEU A 250 -25.53 3.71 -5.66
C LEU A 250 -25.51 5.23 -5.46
N ASP A 251 -25.73 6.02 -6.52
CA ASP A 251 -25.74 7.49 -6.46
C ASP A 251 -26.96 8.08 -5.73
N ARG A 252 -27.87 7.23 -5.21
CA ARG A 252 -29.10 7.66 -4.50
C ARG A 252 -29.02 7.59 -2.98
N GLU A 253 -27.91 7.11 -2.40
CA GLU A 253 -27.74 6.98 -0.94
C GLU A 253 -26.95 8.13 -0.28
N GLN A 254 -26.41 9.10 -1.04
CA GLN A 254 -25.68 10.25 -0.48
C GLN A 254 -26.55 11.47 -0.11
N ASP A 255 -27.88 11.39 -0.27
CA ASP A 255 -28.81 12.52 -0.05
C ASP A 255 -29.73 12.36 1.19
N LYS A 256 -29.30 11.65 2.24
CA LYS A 256 -30.07 11.59 3.51
C LYS A 256 -29.21 11.67 4.76
#